data_AF-A0A8J6R1N6-F1
#
_entry.id   AF-A0A8J6R1N6-F1
#
_cell.length_a   1.000
_cell.length_b   1.000
_cell.length_c   1.000
_cell.angle_alpha   90.00
_cell.angle_beta   90.00
_cell.angle_gamma   90.00
#
_symmetry.space_group_name_H-M   'P 1'
#
loop_
_entity.id
_entity.type
_entity.pdbx_description
1 polymer ?
#
loop_
_entity_poly.entity_id
_entity_poly.type
_entity_poly.pdbx_seq_one_letter_code
_entity_poly.pdbx_strand_id
1 'polypeptide(L)'
;MVIIRVLIWLSMCLLLWVVAVGISYQANRLAHFGYPLWYELINIDGHIKRYAPLNKMKRKDFHLTDKSQHLLLFEQLNEAVHQQPEKLGDIQYTTNSGSKPWLTESEIIHLKDVHQLLRDCMVIWWLCLPLAMVLLWLYWQSRLQFPSVQTRRAVAAVILLAGVTGYWMVGFDDLYRLFHESVFPPQHQWYFDYHQSLMTTLLKAPDLFAIWAAQIGGLALIICIAALMAVQRRTKSKVR
;
A
#
# COMPACT_ATOMS: atom_id res chain seq x y z
N MET A 1 22.96 2.47 30.17
CA MET A 1 22.17 1.23 29.90
C MET A 1 20.75 1.51 29.41
N VAL A 2 20.03 2.54 29.89
CA VAL A 2 18.64 2.85 29.46
C VAL A 2 18.53 3.18 27.97
N ILE A 3 19.43 4.03 27.46
CA ILE A 3 19.44 4.45 26.05
C ILE A 3 19.57 3.24 25.11
N ILE A 4 20.50 2.32 25.39
CA ILE A 4 20.70 1.09 24.60
C ILE A 4 19.41 0.26 24.54
N ARG A 5 18.68 0.12 25.66
CA ARG A 5 17.40 -0.61 25.69
C ARG A 5 16.32 0.07 24.85
N VAL A 6 16.28 1.40 24.86
CA VAL A 6 15.36 2.18 24.02
C VAL A 6 15.70 1.99 22.54
N LEU A 7 16.98 2.08 22.17
CA LEU A 7 17.43 1.89 20.79
C LEU A 7 17.10 0.48 20.27
N ILE A 8 17.43 -0.57 21.02
CA ILE A 8 17.09 -1.95 20.64
C ILE A 8 15.58 -2.13 20.48
N TRP A 9 14.79 -1.56 21.40
CA TRP A 9 13.33 -1.62 21.33
C TRP A 9 12.77 -0.87 20.11
N LEU A 10 13.32 0.31 19.80
CA LEU A 10 12.94 1.08 18.61
C LEU A 10 13.30 0.36 17.32
N SER A 11 14.50 -0.22 17.22
CA SER A 11 14.91 -1.05 16.09
C SER A 11 13.98 -2.25 15.91
N MET A 12 13.60 -2.91 17.01
CA MET A 12 12.62 -3.98 16.99
C MET A 12 11.25 -3.48 16.48
N CYS A 13 10.76 -2.34 16.98
CA CYS A 13 9.49 -1.76 16.54
C CYS A 13 9.50 -1.40 15.05
N LEU A 14 10.59 -0.83 14.55
CA LEU A 14 10.76 -0.50 13.14
C LEU A 14 10.78 -1.76 12.26
N LEU A 15 11.56 -2.78 12.63
CA LEU A 15 11.60 -4.04 11.89
C LEU A 15 10.24 -4.74 11.89
N LEU A 16 9.56 -4.76 13.03
CA LEU A 16 8.21 -5.31 13.12
C LEU A 16 7.20 -4.52 12.30
N TRP A 17 7.34 -3.19 12.22
CA TRP A 17 6.50 -2.36 11.36
C TRP A 17 6.66 -2.72 9.89
N VAL A 18 7.90 -2.83 9.40
CA VAL A 18 8.18 -3.27 8.02
C VAL A 18 7.57 -4.64 7.75
N VAL A 19 7.75 -5.60 8.67
CA VAL A 19 7.19 -6.94 8.54
C VAL A 19 5.66 -6.91 8.51
N ALA A 20 5.04 -6.16 9.42
CA ALA A 20 3.60 -6.04 9.53
C ALA A 20 2.97 -5.35 8.31
N VAL A 21 3.62 -4.32 7.76
CA VAL A 21 3.22 -3.67 6.51
C VAL A 21 3.25 -4.67 5.36
N GLY A 22 4.30 -5.47 5.21
CA GLY A 22 4.34 -6.48 4.15
C GLY A 22 3.29 -7.60 4.32
N ILE A 23 3.04 -8.07 5.54
CA ILE A 23 1.95 -9.03 5.81
C ILE A 23 0.59 -8.41 5.45
N SER A 24 0.35 -7.19 5.93
CA SER A 24 -0.87 -6.43 5.65
C SER A 24 -1.06 -6.21 4.15
N TYR A 25 -0.01 -5.80 3.44
CA TYR A 25 -0.02 -5.62 1.99
C TYR A 25 -0.40 -6.93 1.28
N GLN A 26 0.22 -8.06 1.64
CA GLN A 26 -0.10 -9.35 1.03
C GLN A 26 -1.54 -9.80 1.29
N ALA A 27 -2.04 -9.59 2.52
CA ALA A 27 -3.44 -9.89 2.84
C ALA A 27 -4.39 -9.05 1.98
N ASN A 28 -4.09 -7.75 1.82
CA ASN A 28 -4.86 -6.86 0.97
C ASN A 28 -4.79 -7.26 -0.51
N ARG A 29 -3.60 -7.57 -1.03
CA ARG A 29 -3.40 -8.04 -2.41
C ARG A 29 -4.24 -9.26 -2.73
N LEU A 30 -4.24 -10.26 -1.84
CA LEU A 30 -5.03 -11.48 -1.99
C LEU A 30 -6.55 -11.23 -1.96
N ALA A 31 -6.98 -10.16 -1.29
CA ALA A 31 -8.36 -9.71 -1.26
C ALA A 31 -8.68 -8.65 -2.33
N HIS A 32 -7.83 -8.49 -3.36
CA HIS A 32 -7.96 -7.45 -4.40
C HIS A 32 -8.14 -6.05 -3.79
N PHE A 33 -7.45 -5.78 -2.69
CA PHE A 33 -7.54 -4.58 -1.85
C PHE A 33 -8.96 -4.19 -1.42
N GLY A 34 -9.91 -5.13 -1.43
CA GLY A 34 -11.32 -4.85 -1.19
C GLY A 34 -11.96 -4.01 -2.29
N TYR A 35 -11.41 -4.02 -3.50
CA TYR A 35 -11.85 -3.15 -4.61
C TYR A 35 -13.35 -3.20 -4.90
N PRO A 36 -14.06 -4.35 -4.89
CA PRO A 36 -15.50 -4.37 -5.10
C PRO A 36 -16.31 -3.56 -4.07
N LEU A 37 -15.84 -3.50 -2.82
CA LEU A 37 -16.46 -2.69 -1.76
C LEU A 37 -16.24 -1.19 -2.04
N TRP A 38 -14.99 -0.81 -2.31
CA TRP A 38 -14.63 0.58 -2.56
C TRP A 38 -15.26 1.12 -3.84
N TYR A 39 -15.37 0.28 -4.87
CA TYR A 39 -16.04 0.61 -6.13
C TYR A 39 -17.43 1.22 -5.90
N GLU A 40 -18.21 0.63 -4.99
CA GLU A 40 -19.52 1.13 -4.61
C GLU A 40 -19.43 2.34 -3.69
N LEU A 41 -18.67 2.23 -2.59
CA LEU A 41 -18.63 3.26 -1.55
C LEU A 41 -18.17 4.63 -2.04
N ILE A 42 -17.25 4.68 -3.01
CA ILE A 42 -16.75 5.95 -3.57
C ILE A 42 -17.31 6.26 -4.96
N ASN A 43 -18.34 5.51 -5.39
CA ASN A 43 -19.04 5.67 -6.67
C ASN A 43 -18.08 5.73 -7.88
N ILE A 44 -17.23 4.70 -8.02
CA ILE A 44 -16.31 4.59 -9.16
C ILE A 44 -17.09 4.51 -10.48
N ASP A 45 -18.25 3.85 -10.49
CA ASP A 45 -19.12 3.80 -11.67
C ASP A 45 -19.53 5.19 -12.17
N GLY A 46 -20.04 6.04 -11.27
CA GLY A 46 -20.38 7.42 -11.58
C GLY A 46 -19.16 8.24 -12.01
N HIS A 47 -18.00 7.98 -11.42
CA HIS A 47 -16.74 8.61 -11.82
C HIS A 47 -16.34 8.22 -13.26
N ILE A 48 -16.41 6.95 -13.62
CA ILE A 48 -16.17 6.45 -14.98
C ILE A 48 -17.14 7.10 -15.97
N LYS A 49 -18.45 7.09 -15.66
CA LYS A 49 -19.48 7.73 -16.50
C LYS A 49 -19.22 9.21 -16.75
N ARG A 50 -18.59 9.90 -15.79
CA ARG A 50 -18.22 11.31 -15.92
C ARG A 50 -16.98 11.53 -16.77
N TYR A 51 -15.90 10.77 -16.54
CA TYR A 51 -14.59 11.08 -17.10
C TYR A 51 -14.22 10.26 -18.33
N ALA A 52 -14.67 9.02 -18.44
CA ALA A 52 -14.36 8.18 -19.61
C ALA A 52 -14.82 8.79 -20.95
N PRO A 53 -16.00 9.42 -21.08
CA PRO A 53 -16.40 10.09 -22.34
C PRO A 53 -15.48 11.24 -22.76
N LEU A 54 -14.74 11.82 -21.80
CA LEU A 54 -13.81 12.92 -22.02
C LEU A 54 -12.41 12.44 -22.38
N ASN A 55 -12.18 11.13 -22.47
CA ASN A 55 -10.88 10.55 -22.75
C ASN A 55 -10.33 11.01 -24.12
N LYS A 56 -9.09 11.51 -24.14
CA LYS A 56 -8.40 12.04 -25.31
C LYS A 56 -7.69 10.95 -26.13
N MET A 57 -7.54 9.75 -25.58
CA MET A 57 -6.80 8.63 -26.18
C MET A 57 -7.71 7.68 -26.99
N LYS A 58 -8.77 8.20 -27.62
CA LYS A 58 -9.75 7.44 -28.43
C LYS A 58 -10.44 6.27 -27.70
N ARG A 59 -10.51 6.33 -26.36
CA ARG A 59 -11.16 5.31 -25.50
C ARG A 59 -12.40 5.87 -24.79
N LYS A 60 -13.18 6.69 -25.51
CA LYS A 60 -14.34 7.41 -24.95
C LYS A 60 -15.52 6.51 -24.61
N ASP A 61 -15.59 5.35 -25.23
CA ASP A 61 -16.65 4.36 -25.09
C ASP A 61 -16.50 3.48 -23.84
N PHE A 62 -15.44 3.65 -23.03
CA PHE A 62 -15.26 2.89 -21.79
C PHE A 62 -16.42 3.10 -20.79
N HIS A 63 -17.13 4.22 -20.83
CA HIS A 63 -18.35 4.39 -20.02
C HIS A 63 -19.50 3.44 -20.37
N LEU A 64 -19.42 2.73 -21.51
CA LEU A 64 -20.41 1.76 -21.95
C LEU A 64 -20.14 0.36 -21.39
N THR A 65 -18.99 0.13 -20.74
CA THR A 65 -18.72 -1.13 -20.04
C THR A 65 -19.46 -1.18 -18.71
N ASP A 66 -19.65 -2.38 -18.18
CA ASP A 66 -20.36 -2.59 -16.93
C ASP A 66 -19.40 -2.84 -15.75
N LYS A 67 -19.97 -2.84 -14.54
CA LYS A 67 -19.24 -3.12 -13.31
C LYS A 67 -18.49 -4.44 -13.36
N SER A 68 -19.05 -5.48 -13.97
CA SER A 68 -18.39 -6.81 -14.00
C SER A 68 -17.06 -6.73 -14.73
N GLN A 69 -17.03 -5.99 -15.84
CA GLN A 69 -15.84 -5.77 -16.62
C GLN A 69 -14.84 -4.87 -15.90
N HIS A 70 -15.30 -3.83 -15.20
CA HIS A 70 -14.43 -2.97 -14.37
C HIS A 70 -13.72 -3.74 -13.25
N LEU A 71 -14.42 -4.68 -12.59
CA LEU A 71 -13.82 -5.53 -11.57
C LEU A 71 -12.80 -6.51 -12.19
N LEU A 72 -13.13 -7.09 -13.34
CA LEU A 72 -12.21 -7.98 -14.07
C LEU A 72 -10.93 -7.26 -14.51
N LEU A 73 -11.06 -6.03 -15.04
CA LEU A 73 -9.90 -5.20 -15.43
C LEU A 73 -9.00 -4.91 -14.22
N PHE A 74 -9.60 -4.59 -13.07
CA PHE A 74 -8.84 -4.38 -11.84
C PHE A 74 -8.13 -5.66 -11.36
N GLU A 75 -8.81 -6.80 -11.43
CA GLU A 75 -8.23 -8.10 -11.10
C GLU A 75 -7.04 -8.43 -11.99
N GLN A 76 -7.18 -8.28 -13.31
CA GLN A 76 -6.10 -8.49 -14.28
C GLN A 76 -4.92 -7.53 -14.04
N LEU A 77 -5.20 -6.26 -13.74
CA LEU A 77 -4.19 -5.27 -13.37
C LEU A 77 -3.44 -5.71 -12.10
N ASN A 78 -4.17 -6.08 -11.05
CA ASN A 78 -3.61 -6.50 -9.78
C ASN A 78 -2.74 -7.75 -9.96
N GLU A 79 -3.16 -8.73 -10.76
CA GLU A 79 -2.36 -9.92 -11.06
C GLU A 79 -1.09 -9.56 -11.84
N ALA A 80 -1.24 -8.81 -12.94
CA ALA A 80 -0.14 -8.46 -13.83
C ALA A 80 0.94 -7.62 -13.12
N VAL A 81 0.55 -6.57 -12.37
CA VAL A 81 1.50 -5.74 -11.60
C VAL A 81 2.30 -6.56 -10.60
N HIS A 82 1.73 -7.61 -10.01
CA HIS A 82 2.43 -8.38 -8.98
C HIS A 82 3.22 -9.58 -9.51
N GLN A 83 2.78 -10.22 -10.59
CA GLN A 83 3.33 -11.51 -11.00
C GLN A 83 3.81 -11.55 -12.45
N GLN A 84 3.11 -10.86 -13.35
CA GLN A 84 3.26 -11.01 -14.80
C GLN A 84 3.19 -9.64 -15.50
N PRO A 85 4.17 -8.73 -15.24
CA PRO A 85 4.14 -7.37 -15.76
C PRO A 85 4.20 -7.30 -17.31
N GLU A 86 4.62 -8.38 -17.96
CA GLU A 86 4.55 -8.54 -19.41
C GLU A 86 3.13 -8.58 -19.96
N LYS A 87 2.15 -9.08 -19.18
CA LYS A 87 0.73 -9.18 -19.58
C LYS A 87 -0.04 -7.86 -19.50
N LEU A 88 0.57 -6.80 -18.97
CA LEU A 88 -0.08 -5.48 -18.88
C LEU A 88 -0.55 -4.96 -20.25
N GLY A 89 0.20 -5.25 -21.31
CA GLY A 89 -0.16 -4.85 -22.69
C GLY A 89 -1.35 -5.63 -23.27
N ASP A 90 -1.68 -6.77 -22.69
CA ASP A 90 -2.74 -7.66 -23.19
C ASP A 90 -4.11 -7.32 -22.59
N ILE A 91 -4.17 -6.45 -21.58
CA ILE A 91 -5.40 -6.07 -20.90
C ILE A 91 -6.25 -5.21 -21.82
N GLN A 92 -7.46 -5.70 -22.13
CA GLN A 92 -8.40 -5.06 -23.04
C GLN A 92 -9.78 -4.94 -22.40
N TYR A 93 -10.50 -3.89 -22.79
CA TYR A 93 -11.93 -3.77 -22.53
C TYR A 93 -12.70 -3.94 -23.85
N THR A 94 -13.92 -4.43 -23.77
CA THR A 94 -14.79 -4.73 -24.90
C THR A 94 -16.09 -3.97 -24.76
N THR A 95 -16.46 -3.29 -25.85
CA THR A 95 -17.76 -2.66 -26.03
C THR A 95 -18.44 -3.25 -27.26
N ASN A 96 -19.66 -2.81 -27.57
CA ASN A 96 -20.34 -3.17 -28.82
C ASN A 96 -19.56 -2.76 -30.08
N SER A 97 -18.57 -1.86 -29.94
CA SER A 97 -17.69 -1.43 -31.04
C SER A 97 -16.44 -2.30 -31.22
N GLY A 98 -16.26 -3.33 -30.36
CA GLY A 98 -15.11 -4.23 -30.35
C GLY A 98 -14.22 -4.07 -29.11
N SER A 99 -13.11 -4.81 -29.10
CA SER A 99 -12.12 -4.79 -28.01
C SER A 99 -11.02 -3.78 -28.28
N LYS A 100 -10.57 -3.08 -27.22
CA LYS A 100 -9.52 -2.07 -27.27
C LYS A 100 -8.54 -2.25 -26.11
N PRO A 101 -7.25 -1.93 -26.29
CA PRO A 101 -6.29 -1.86 -25.18
C PRO A 101 -6.80 -0.94 -24.09
N TRP A 102 -6.75 -1.45 -22.85
CA TRP A 102 -7.19 -0.68 -21.70
C TRP A 102 -6.13 0.33 -21.25
N LEU A 103 -4.86 -0.06 -21.30
CA LEU A 103 -3.70 0.77 -20.92
C LEU A 103 -3.00 1.38 -22.14
N THR A 104 -2.40 2.56 -21.97
CA THR A 104 -1.43 3.15 -22.90
C THR A 104 -0.03 2.60 -22.64
N GLU A 105 0.88 2.82 -23.59
CA GLU A 105 2.30 2.48 -23.42
C GLU A 105 2.92 3.15 -22.18
N SER A 106 2.62 4.43 -21.93
CA SER A 106 3.11 5.15 -20.75
C SER A 106 2.55 4.57 -19.45
N GLU A 107 1.25 4.18 -19.42
CA GLU A 107 0.65 3.50 -18.27
C GLU A 107 1.33 2.14 -18.01
N ILE A 108 1.62 1.38 -19.07
CA ILE A 108 2.32 0.09 -18.97
C ILE A 108 3.73 0.26 -18.41
N ILE A 109 4.50 1.25 -18.90
CA ILE A 109 5.84 1.55 -18.40
C ILE A 109 5.79 1.88 -16.91
N HIS A 110 4.88 2.77 -16.50
CA HIS A 110 4.72 3.12 -15.10
C HIS A 110 4.37 1.91 -14.22
N LEU A 111 3.44 1.06 -14.65
CA LEU A 111 3.05 -0.13 -13.90
C LEU A 111 4.16 -1.18 -13.81
N LYS A 112 5.08 -1.23 -14.80
CA LYS A 112 6.32 -2.00 -14.71
C LYS A 112 7.29 -1.43 -13.67
N ASP A 113 7.37 -0.10 -13.55
CA ASP A 113 8.14 0.52 -12.47
C ASP A 113 7.52 0.22 -11.10
N VAL A 114 6.18 0.22 -10.99
CA VAL A 114 5.47 -0.20 -9.77
C VAL A 114 5.80 -1.66 -9.44
N HIS A 115 5.78 -2.58 -10.42
CA HIS A 115 6.21 -3.96 -10.23
C HIS A 115 7.64 -4.06 -9.67
N GLN A 116 8.57 -3.29 -10.25
CA GLN A 116 9.95 -3.23 -9.82
C GLN A 116 10.08 -2.76 -8.36
N LEU A 117 9.39 -1.68 -7.99
CA LEU A 117 9.32 -1.17 -6.63
C LEU A 117 8.80 -2.24 -5.65
N LEU A 118 7.71 -2.93 -6.00
CA LEU A 118 7.14 -3.98 -5.16
C LEU A 118 8.11 -5.15 -4.96
N ARG A 119 8.88 -5.51 -5.98
CA ARG A 119 9.94 -6.52 -5.88
C ARG A 119 11.02 -6.10 -4.89
N ASP A 120 11.48 -4.86 -4.97
CA ASP A 120 12.52 -4.34 -4.09
C ASP A 120 12.01 -4.24 -2.63
N CYS A 121 10.76 -3.83 -2.43
CA CYS A 121 10.10 -3.88 -1.13
C CYS A 121 10.02 -5.31 -0.57
N MET A 122 9.76 -6.32 -1.41
CA MET A 122 9.75 -7.72 -0.99
C MET A 122 11.13 -8.22 -0.56
N VAL A 123 12.20 -7.79 -1.24
CA VAL A 123 13.57 -8.10 -0.83
C VAL A 123 13.85 -7.52 0.56
N ILE A 124 13.52 -6.23 0.78
CA ILE A 124 13.67 -5.59 2.09
C ILE A 124 12.86 -6.34 3.15
N TRP A 125 11.62 -6.73 2.83
CA TRP A 125 10.77 -7.48 3.75
C TRP A 125 11.39 -8.81 4.17
N TRP A 126 11.94 -9.58 3.22
CA TRP A 126 12.61 -10.85 3.51
C TRP A 126 13.90 -10.68 4.32
N LEU A 127 14.59 -9.54 4.21
CA LEU A 127 15.74 -9.22 5.05
C LEU A 127 15.31 -8.81 6.48
N CYS A 128 14.24 -8.03 6.61
CA CYS A 128 13.74 -7.56 7.90
C CYS A 128 13.05 -8.66 8.72
N LEU A 129 12.40 -9.62 8.06
CA LEU A 129 11.66 -10.70 8.70
C LEU A 129 12.50 -11.52 9.71
N PRO A 130 13.63 -12.14 9.34
CA PRO A 130 14.42 -12.93 10.28
C PRO A 130 14.97 -12.06 11.42
N LEU A 131 15.37 -10.81 11.15
CA LEU A 131 15.84 -9.89 12.17
C LEU A 131 14.74 -9.55 13.20
N ALA A 132 13.52 -9.28 12.73
CA ALA A 132 12.37 -9.07 13.59
C ALA A 132 12.07 -10.32 14.43
N MET A 133 12.10 -11.52 13.82
CA MET A 133 11.86 -12.78 14.51
C MET A 133 12.89 -13.05 15.61
N VAL A 134 14.19 -12.82 15.35
CA VAL A 134 15.25 -12.97 16.34
C VAL A 134 15.05 -12.01 17.51
N LEU A 135 14.77 -10.73 17.26
CA LEU A 135 14.54 -9.77 18.34
C LEU A 135 13.29 -10.12 19.16
N LEU A 136 12.19 -10.47 18.50
CA LEU A 136 10.97 -10.93 19.20
C LEU A 136 11.24 -12.17 20.06
N TRP A 137 12.01 -13.13 19.54
CA TRP A 137 12.40 -14.33 20.28
C TRP A 137 13.29 -13.99 21.49
N LEU A 138 14.25 -13.08 21.35
CA LEU A 138 15.10 -12.64 22.47
C LEU A 138 14.28 -11.94 23.57
N TYR A 139 13.30 -11.11 23.21
CA TYR A 139 12.35 -10.54 24.17
C TYR A 139 11.46 -11.61 24.81
N TRP A 140 10.99 -12.59 24.04
CA TRP A 140 10.19 -13.73 24.51
C TRP A 140 10.97 -14.61 25.50
N GLN A 141 12.28 -14.78 25.26
CA GLN A 141 13.19 -15.47 26.17
C GLN A 141 13.61 -14.60 27.36
N SER A 142 13.13 -13.36 27.46
CA SER A 142 13.50 -12.40 28.53
C SER A 142 15.01 -12.10 28.56
N ARG A 143 15.70 -12.30 27.43
CA ARG A 143 17.12 -11.93 27.23
C ARG A 143 17.29 -10.44 26.99
N LEU A 144 16.23 -9.76 26.54
CA LEU A 144 16.14 -8.32 26.38
C LEU A 144 15.07 -7.76 27.32
N GLN A 145 15.31 -6.55 27.83
CA GLN A 145 14.37 -5.84 28.70
C GLN A 145 13.70 -4.71 27.94
N PHE A 146 12.38 -4.61 28.08
CA PHE A 146 11.64 -3.47 27.56
C PHE A 146 12.01 -2.18 28.31
N PRO A 147 11.97 -1.01 27.64
CA PRO A 147 11.93 0.27 28.33
C PRO A 147 10.74 0.36 29.29
N SER A 148 10.80 1.32 30.22
CA SER A 148 9.70 1.55 31.16
C SER A 148 8.38 1.83 30.43
N VAL A 149 7.24 1.54 31.07
CA VAL A 149 5.92 1.82 30.50
C VAL A 149 5.76 3.30 30.15
N GLN A 150 6.25 4.19 31.01
CA GLN A 150 6.21 5.64 30.80
C GLN A 150 7.03 6.04 29.57
N THR A 151 8.26 5.52 29.43
CA THR A 151 9.12 5.77 28.26
C THR A 151 8.43 5.32 26.97
N ARG A 152 7.84 4.12 26.94
CA ARG A 152 7.15 3.62 25.74
C ARG A 152 5.94 4.49 25.37
N ARG A 153 5.15 4.92 26.35
CA ARG A 153 4.00 5.82 26.14
C ARG A 153 4.45 7.19 25.63
N ALA A 154 5.49 7.77 26.21
CA ALA A 154 6.02 9.06 25.79
C ALA A 154 6.54 9.00 24.34
N VAL A 155 7.34 7.99 24.02
CA VAL A 155 7.86 7.79 22.65
C VAL A 155 6.72 7.56 21.65
N ALA A 156 5.74 6.71 21.99
CA ALA A 156 4.58 6.49 21.12
C ALA A 156 3.77 7.77 20.90
N ALA A 157 3.56 8.58 21.95
CA ALA A 157 2.85 9.85 21.85
C ALA A 157 3.61 10.85 20.98
N VAL A 158 4.94 10.94 21.11
CA VAL A 158 5.78 11.82 20.27
C VAL A 158 5.72 11.38 18.80
N ILE A 159 5.88 10.09 18.50
CA ILE A 159 5.80 9.57 17.13
C ILE A 159 4.42 9.81 16.53
N LEU A 160 3.35 9.54 17.29
CA LEU A 160 1.98 9.75 16.85
C LEU A 160 1.71 11.24 16.58
N LEU A 161 2.11 12.12 17.51
CA LEU A 161 1.95 13.56 17.36
C LEU A 161 2.70 14.05 16.12
N ALA A 162 3.98 13.68 15.97
CA ALA A 162 4.78 14.06 14.82
C ALA A 162 4.19 13.56 13.49
N GLY A 163 3.68 12.32 13.46
CA GLY A 163 3.03 11.76 12.28
C GLY A 163 1.73 12.47 11.93
N VAL A 164 0.87 12.74 12.91
CA VAL A 164 -0.40 13.47 12.71
C VAL A 164 -0.13 14.91 12.29
N THR A 165 0.79 15.62 12.95
CA THR A 165 1.13 17.00 12.57
C THR A 165 1.75 17.05 11.18
N GLY A 166 2.66 16.13 10.87
CA GLY A 166 3.29 16.05 9.55
C GLY A 166 2.26 15.79 8.45
N TYR A 167 1.36 14.82 8.66
CA TYR A 167 0.27 14.55 7.73
C TYR A 167 -0.68 15.75 7.57
N TRP A 168 -1.05 16.42 8.67
CA TRP A 168 -1.93 17.58 8.63
C TRP A 168 -1.31 18.79 7.91
N MET A 169 0.01 18.97 8.02
CA MET A 169 0.73 20.07 7.36
C MET A 169 0.95 19.84 5.87
N VAL A 170 1.18 18.59 5.44
CA VAL A 170 1.53 18.27 4.05
C VAL A 170 0.31 17.82 3.24
N GLY A 171 -0.59 17.05 3.84
CA GLY A 171 -1.73 16.45 3.13
C GLY A 171 -1.34 15.22 2.31
N PHE A 172 -2.34 14.46 1.87
CA PHE A 172 -2.12 13.21 1.13
C PHE A 172 -1.57 13.44 -0.27
N ASP A 173 -2.11 14.41 -1.02
CA ASP A 173 -1.75 14.63 -2.43
C ASP A 173 -0.28 15.02 -2.59
N ASP A 174 0.26 15.84 -1.69
CA ASP A 174 1.67 16.24 -1.71
C ASP A 174 2.59 15.11 -1.27
N LEU A 175 2.19 14.30 -0.27
CA LEU A 175 2.93 13.09 0.10
C LEU A 175 2.93 12.06 -1.04
N TYR A 176 1.79 11.90 -1.72
CA TYR A 176 1.63 11.03 -2.88
C TYR A 176 2.57 11.48 -3.99
N ARG A 177 2.56 12.77 -4.35
CA ARG A 177 3.46 13.33 -5.36
C ARG A 177 4.93 13.18 -4.98
N LEU A 178 5.31 13.57 -3.76
CA LEU A 178 6.68 13.46 -3.27
C LEU A 178 7.20 12.01 -3.34
N PHE A 179 6.35 11.04 -2.96
CA PHE A 179 6.69 9.64 -3.06
C PHE A 179 6.96 9.23 -4.51
N HIS A 180 6.07 9.58 -5.45
CA HIS A 180 6.22 9.19 -6.85
C HIS A 180 7.45 9.82 -7.51
N GLU A 181 7.71 11.10 -7.24
CA GLU A 181 8.91 11.80 -7.74
C GLU A 181 10.22 11.25 -7.15
N SER A 182 10.19 10.72 -5.92
CA SER A 182 11.37 10.18 -5.26
C SER A 182 11.70 8.75 -5.66
N VAL A 183 10.69 7.97 -6.08
CA VAL A 183 10.82 6.53 -6.29
C VAL A 183 10.86 6.15 -7.77
N PHE A 184 10.16 6.89 -8.64
CA PHE A 184 10.09 6.57 -10.07
C PHE A 184 11.09 7.38 -10.90
N PRO A 185 11.60 6.81 -12.01
CA PRO A 185 12.54 7.52 -12.89
C PRO A 185 11.92 8.81 -13.44
N PRO A 186 12.68 9.92 -13.52
CA PRO A 186 12.14 11.21 -13.96
C PRO A 186 11.72 11.23 -15.44
N GLN A 187 12.19 10.27 -16.25
CA GLN A 187 11.79 10.15 -17.65
C GLN A 187 10.47 9.36 -17.84
N HIS A 188 10.00 8.67 -16.80
CA HIS A 188 8.80 7.85 -16.87
C HIS A 188 7.61 8.63 -16.32
N GLN A 189 6.54 8.73 -17.12
CA GLN A 189 5.32 9.38 -16.68
C GLN A 189 4.67 8.56 -15.56
N TRP A 190 4.51 9.16 -14.38
CA TRP A 190 3.79 8.55 -13.25
C TRP A 190 2.43 9.21 -13.02
N TYR A 191 2.31 10.51 -13.33
CA TYR A 191 1.06 11.25 -13.18
C TYR A 191 0.23 11.15 -14.46
N PHE A 192 -1.02 10.70 -14.32
CA PHE A 192 -1.96 10.64 -15.42
C PHE A 192 -3.29 11.27 -15.05
N ASP A 193 -3.73 12.26 -15.83
CA ASP A 193 -5.02 12.90 -15.63
C ASP A 193 -6.20 12.00 -16.10
N TYR A 194 -7.40 12.26 -15.57
CA TYR A 194 -8.61 11.50 -15.91
C TYR A 194 -9.04 11.58 -17.38
N HIS A 195 -8.61 12.63 -18.11
CA HIS A 195 -8.89 12.78 -19.54
C HIS A 195 -7.90 11.99 -20.40
N GLN A 196 -6.80 11.50 -19.85
CA GLN A 196 -5.78 10.76 -20.60
C GLN A 196 -5.77 9.28 -20.23
N SER A 197 -6.06 8.95 -18.97
CA SER A 197 -5.87 7.62 -18.41
C SER A 197 -7.18 6.96 -17.97
N LEU A 198 -7.48 5.80 -18.55
CA LEU A 198 -8.55 4.94 -18.06
C LEU A 198 -8.14 4.22 -16.78
N MET A 199 -6.84 3.97 -16.56
CA MET A 199 -6.32 3.43 -15.31
C MET A 199 -6.63 4.36 -14.14
N THR A 200 -6.23 5.63 -14.19
CA THR A 200 -6.52 6.66 -13.18
C THR A 200 -8.02 6.84 -13.00
N THR A 201 -8.80 6.78 -14.08
CA THR A 201 -10.27 6.87 -14.00
C THR A 201 -10.88 5.67 -13.26
N LEU A 202 -10.47 4.44 -13.60
CA LEU A 202 -10.97 3.23 -12.94
C LEU A 202 -10.52 3.18 -11.48
N LEU A 203 -9.26 3.52 -11.20
CA LEU A 203 -8.70 3.55 -9.85
C LEU A 203 -9.12 4.78 -9.05
N LYS A 204 -9.79 5.76 -9.66
CA LYS A 204 -10.13 7.06 -9.03
C LYS A 204 -8.93 7.64 -8.24
N ALA A 205 -7.77 7.67 -8.90
CA ALA A 205 -6.53 8.10 -8.25
C ALA A 205 -6.53 9.64 -8.05
N PRO A 206 -6.18 10.16 -6.85
CA PRO A 206 -5.46 9.47 -5.78
C PRO A 206 -6.34 8.92 -4.64
N ASP A 207 -7.66 9.14 -4.66
CA ASP A 207 -8.60 8.81 -3.58
C ASP A 207 -8.48 7.35 -3.11
N LEU A 208 -8.49 6.39 -4.04
CA LEU A 208 -8.44 4.98 -3.72
C LEU A 208 -7.09 4.57 -3.12
N PHE A 209 -6.00 5.20 -3.54
CA PHE A 209 -4.68 4.99 -2.96
C PHE A 209 -4.62 5.50 -1.51
N ALA A 210 -5.29 6.60 -1.18
CA ALA A 210 -5.40 7.09 0.20
C ALA A 210 -6.09 6.06 1.11
N ILE A 211 -7.20 5.49 0.61
CA ILE A 211 -7.96 4.45 1.29
C ILE A 211 -7.09 3.20 1.52
N TRP A 212 -6.39 2.73 0.49
CA TRP A 212 -5.52 1.56 0.63
C TRP A 212 -4.33 1.81 1.56
N ALA A 213 -3.73 3.00 1.53
CA ALA A 213 -2.68 3.36 2.48
C ALA A 213 -3.19 3.28 3.93
N ALA A 214 -4.39 3.78 4.21
CA ALA A 214 -5.02 3.69 5.52
C ALA A 214 -5.35 2.22 5.90
N GLN A 215 -5.88 1.44 4.96
CA GLN A 215 -6.23 0.03 5.15
C GLN A 215 -5.00 -0.82 5.49
N ILE A 216 -3.91 -0.65 4.72
CA ILE A 216 -2.65 -1.36 4.93
C ILE A 216 -2.02 -0.94 6.26
N GLY A 217 -1.90 0.37 6.50
CA GLY A 217 -1.31 0.93 7.71
C GLY A 217 -2.08 0.54 8.99
N GLY A 218 -3.41 0.58 8.93
CA GLY A 218 -4.28 0.19 10.04
C GLY A 218 -4.13 -1.29 10.41
N LEU A 219 -4.16 -2.19 9.42
CA LEU A 219 -3.95 -3.62 9.67
C LEU A 219 -2.51 -3.92 10.14
N ALA A 220 -1.50 -3.24 9.58
CA ALA A 220 -0.12 -3.35 10.06
C ALA A 220 0.02 -2.95 11.53
N LEU A 221 -0.64 -1.85 11.94
CA LEU A 221 -0.66 -1.39 13.32
C LEU A 221 -1.29 -2.43 14.26
N ILE A 222 -2.40 -3.06 13.86
CA ILE A 222 -3.04 -4.13 14.63
C ILE A 222 -2.08 -5.31 14.82
N ILE A 223 -1.42 -5.74 13.74
CA ILE A 223 -0.42 -6.83 13.78
C ILE A 223 0.73 -6.48 14.75
N CYS A 224 1.27 -5.27 14.67
CA CYS A 224 2.34 -4.82 15.56
C CYS A 224 1.91 -4.84 17.03
N ILE A 225 0.73 -4.29 17.34
CA ILE A 225 0.19 -4.25 18.71
C ILE A 225 -0.01 -5.67 19.23
N ALA A 226 -0.60 -6.56 18.44
CA ALA A 226 -0.84 -7.95 18.82
C ALA A 226 0.48 -8.68 19.15
N ALA A 227 1.49 -8.55 18.28
CA ALA A 227 2.80 -9.17 18.49
C ALA A 227 3.50 -8.64 19.76
N LEU A 228 3.50 -7.31 19.96
CA LEU A 228 4.09 -6.69 21.15
C LEU A 228 3.35 -7.11 22.43
N MET A 229 2.02 -7.18 22.41
CA MET A 229 1.22 -7.65 23.54
C MET A 229 1.49 -9.11 23.88
N ALA A 230 1.62 -9.98 22.88
CA ALA A 230 1.91 -11.40 23.08
C ALA A 230 3.26 -11.60 23.79
N VAL A 231 4.30 -10.91 23.34
CA VAL A 231 5.63 -10.96 23.96
C VAL A 231 5.58 -10.43 25.40
N GLN A 232 4.95 -9.28 25.64
CA GLN A 232 4.90 -8.65 26.97
C GLN A 232 4.15 -9.47 28.01
N ARG A 233 3.03 -10.13 27.62
CA ARG A 233 2.26 -11.00 28.53
C ARG A 233 3.13 -12.13 29.08
N ARG A 234 3.96 -12.74 28.21
CA ARG A 234 4.83 -13.85 28.60
C ARG A 234 6.06 -13.42 29.39
N THR A 235 6.61 -12.23 29.14
CA THR A 235 7.71 -11.71 29.97
C THR A 235 7.23 -11.47 31.40
N LYS A 236 6.01 -10.95 31.58
CA LYS A 236 5.42 -10.75 32.92
C LYS A 236 5.14 -12.07 33.65
N SER A 237 4.76 -13.13 32.95
CA SER A 237 4.48 -14.43 33.58
C SER A 237 5.74 -15.17 34.05
N LYS A 238 6.93 -14.87 33.51
CA LYS A 238 8.22 -15.45 33.96
C LYS A 238 8.82 -14.75 35.18
N VAL A 239 8.33 -13.56 35.53
CA VAL A 239 8.85 -12.72 36.63
C VAL A 239 7.98 -12.86 37.90
N ARG A 240 6.81 -13.50 37.79
CA ARG A 240 6.01 -13.96 38.92
C ARG A 240 6.38 -15.39 39.25
#